data_AF-A0A2T2VIB2-F1
#
_entry.id   AF-A0A2T2VIB2-F1
#
_cell.length_a   1.000
_cell.length_b   1.000
_cell.length_c   1.000
_cell.angle_alpha   90.00
_cell.angle_beta   90.00
_cell.angle_gamma   90.00
#
_symmetry.space_group_name_H-M   'P 1'
#
loop_
_entity.id
_entity.type
_entity.pdbx_description
1 polymer ?
#
loop_
_entity_poly.entity_id
_entity_poly.type
_entity_poly.pdbx_seq_one_letter_code
_entity_poly.pdbx_strand_id
1 'polypeptide(L)' 'MIGVILEASGQLPDYFQFVRETFHESEVERIVLASQELLKGPTNECNLDFDDAYQYVAATSRKLELVGFDTDFDRTGP' A
#
# COMPACT_ATOMS: atom_id res chain seq x y z
N MET A 1 4.83 -7.98 1.01
CA MET A 1 6.01 -8.73 1.50
C MET A 1 5.71 -9.74 2.62
N ILE A 2 4.78 -9.47 3.56
CA ILE A 2 4.53 -10.35 4.72
C ILE A 2 4.22 -11.83 4.37
N GLY A 3 3.48 -12.11 3.30
CA GLY A 3 3.17 -13.48 2.88
C GLY A 3 4.41 -14.31 2.51
N VAL A 4 5.37 -13.71 1.80
CA VAL A 4 6.64 -14.37 1.44
C VAL A 4 7.46 -14.68 2.68
N ILE A 5 7.49 -13.77 3.66
CA ILE A 5 8.23 -13.95 4.91
C ILE A 5 7.63 -15.10 5.73
N LEU A 6 6.30 -15.10 5.92
CA LEU A 6 5.61 -16.12 6.71
C LEU A 6 5.65 -17.50 6.03
N GLU A 7 5.59 -17.57 4.71
CA GLU A 7 5.80 -18.82 3.99
C GLU A 7 7.22 -19.34 4.20
N ALA A 8 8.24 -18.48 4.01
CA ALA A 8 9.63 -18.85 4.19
C ALA A 8 9.97 -19.27 5.63
N SER A 9 9.27 -18.75 6.64
CA SER A 9 9.42 -19.15 8.05
C SER A 9 8.58 -20.38 8.45
N GLY A 10 7.83 -20.99 7.53
CA GLY A 10 6.96 -22.13 7.82
C GLY A 10 5.66 -21.76 8.56
N GLN A 11 5.30 -20.48 8.57
CA GLN A 11 4.14 -19.90 9.26
C GLN A 11 3.00 -19.54 8.28
N LEU A 12 2.82 -20.35 7.23
CA LEU A 12 1.73 -20.15 6.28
C LEU A 12 0.32 -20.08 6.92
N PRO A 13 0.02 -20.83 8.01
CA PRO A 13 -1.25 -20.65 8.74
C PRO A 13 -1.44 -19.24 9.31
N ASP A 14 -0.39 -18.63 9.84
CA ASP A 14 -0.43 -17.27 10.41
C ASP A 14 -0.71 -16.24 9.30
N TYR A 15 -0.19 -16.47 8.09
CA TYR A 15 -0.52 -15.64 6.92
C TYR A 15 -2.01 -15.71 6.57
N PHE A 16 -2.61 -16.90 6.55
CA PHE A 16 -4.04 -17.03 6.26
C PHE A 16 -4.91 -16.39 7.34
N GLN A 17 -4.51 -16.51 8.61
CA GLN A 17 -5.18 -15.82 9.71
C GLN A 17 -5.11 -14.30 9.52
N PHE A 18 -3.92 -13.76 9.25
CA PHE A 18 -3.72 -12.34 8.97
C PHE A 18 -4.61 -11.83 7.83
N VAL A 19 -4.66 -12.55 6.71
CA VAL A 19 -5.47 -12.14 5.54
C VAL A 19 -6.96 -12.12 5.88
N ARG A 20 -7.45 -13.15 6.58
CA ARG A 20 -8.85 -13.23 6.98
C ARG A 20 -9.23 -12.12 7.96
N GLU A 21 -8.46 -11.94 9.03
CA GLU A 21 -8.77 -10.94 10.05
C GLU A 21 -8.65 -9.51 9.50
N THR A 22 -7.65 -9.25 8.66
CA THR A 22 -7.40 -7.91 8.13
C THR A 22 -8.34 -7.56 6.99
N PHE A 23 -8.59 -8.46 6.03
CA PHE A 23 -9.30 -8.09 4.80
C PHE A 23 -10.70 -8.70 4.66
N HIS A 24 -11.03 -9.75 5.43
CA HIS A 24 -12.34 -10.40 5.33
C HIS A 24 -13.26 -10.04 6.50
N GLU A 25 -12.71 -9.91 7.70
CA GLU A 25 -13.47 -9.71 8.94
C GLU A 25 -13.42 -8.28 9.48
N SER A 26 -12.64 -7.39 8.84
CA SER A 26 -12.55 -5.98 9.21
C SER A 26 -13.17 -5.05 8.14
N GLU A 27 -13.24 -3.76 8.44
CA GLU A 27 -13.73 -2.71 7.54
C GLU A 27 -12.64 -2.18 6.58
N VAL A 28 -11.54 -2.91 6.39
CA VAL A 28 -10.46 -2.53 5.47
C VAL A 28 -10.88 -2.78 4.02
N GLU A 29 -10.88 -1.72 3.21
CA GLU A 29 -11.10 -1.79 1.77
C GLU A 29 -9.79 -1.95 1.00
N ARG A 30 -9.77 -2.84 0.00
CA ARG A 30 -8.65 -2.95 -0.94
C ARG A 30 -8.76 -1.91 -2.06
N ILE A 31 -7.83 -0.97 -2.09
CA ILE A 31 -7.72 0.01 -3.17
C ILE A 31 -6.88 -0.56 -4.33
N VAL A 32 -7.45 -0.52 -5.54
CA VAL A 32 -6.77 -0.90 -6.77
C VAL A 32 -6.77 0.28 -7.72
N LEU A 33 -5.59 0.68 -8.20
CA LEU A 33 -5.45 1.74 -9.19
C LEU A 33 -5.83 1.23 -10.57
N ALA A 34 -6.65 2.00 -11.28
CA ALA A 34 -6.86 1.77 -12.71
C ALA A 34 -5.58 2.04 -13.50
N SER A 35 -5.45 1.46 -14.69
CA SER A 35 -4.27 1.67 -15.54
C SER A 35 -4.04 3.16 -15.85
N GLN A 36 -5.09 3.96 -15.99
CA GLN A 36 -4.97 5.41 -16.18
C GLN A 36 -4.44 6.14 -14.94
N GLU A 37 -4.69 5.64 -13.73
CA GLU A 37 -4.13 6.21 -12.50
C GLU A 37 -2.64 5.86 -12.38
N LEU A 38 -2.24 4.64 -12.80
CA LEU A 38 -0.83 4.23 -12.83
C LEU A 38 0.02 5.07 -13.77
N LEU A 39 -0.55 5.56 -14.87
CA LEU A 39 0.12 6.48 -15.80
C LEU A 39 0.34 7.88 -15.19
N LYS A 40 -0.40 8.22 -14.14
CA LYS A 40 -0.24 9.46 -13.36
C LYS A 40 0.71 9.29 -12.17
N GLY A 41 1.48 8.20 -12.13
CA GLY A 41 2.47 7.91 -11.09
C GLY A 41 3.20 9.18 -10.65
N PRO A 42 3.62 9.30 -9.38
CA PRO A 42 4.16 10.53 -8.84
C PRO A 42 5.23 11.00 -9.80
N THR A 43 4.91 12.12 -10.43
CA THR A 43 5.82 12.83 -11.31
C THR A 43 7.13 12.98 -10.53
N ASN A 44 8.28 12.86 -11.22
CA ASN A 44 9.66 12.82 -10.69
C ASN A 44 10.00 13.77 -9.51
N GLU A 45 9.12 14.72 -9.21
CA GLU A 45 9.14 15.69 -8.12
C GLU A 45 9.20 15.07 -6.72
N CYS A 46 8.61 13.89 -6.48
CA CYS A 46 8.60 13.28 -5.14
C CYS A 46 9.70 12.23 -4.90
N ASN A 47 10.38 11.76 -5.95
CA ASN A 47 11.45 10.74 -5.88
C ASN A 47 11.07 9.50 -5.05
N LEU A 48 9.82 9.04 -5.15
CA LEU A 48 9.32 7.84 -4.45
C LEU A 48 9.71 6.58 -5.22
N ASP A 49 9.86 5.47 -4.51
CA ASP A 49 9.96 4.16 -5.17
C ASP A 49 8.61 3.75 -5.77
N PHE A 50 8.57 2.62 -6.49
CA PHE A 50 7.35 2.21 -7.20
C PHE A 50 6.18 1.89 -6.25
N ASP A 51 6.45 1.26 -5.11
CA ASP A 51 5.38 0.86 -4.18
C ASP A 51 4.85 2.08 -3.42
N ASP A 52 5.72 3.02 -3.03
CA ASP A 52 5.34 4.28 -2.41
C ASP A 52 4.59 5.19 -3.37
N ALA A 53 5.05 5.22 -4.63
CA ALA A 53 4.38 5.92 -5.70
C ALA A 53 2.93 5.46 -5.89
N TYR A 54 2.72 4.14 -5.87
CA TYR A 54 1.40 3.55 -5.97
C TYR A 54 0.52 3.96 -4.78
N GLN A 55 1.05 3.88 -3.56
CA GLN A 55 0.34 4.26 -2.34
C GLN A 55 -0.06 5.74 -2.34
N TYR A 56 0.87 6.62 -2.74
CA TYR A 56 0.63 8.05 -2.89
C TYR A 56 -0.50 8.36 -3.88
N VAL A 57 -0.47 7.78 -5.08
CA VAL A 57 -1.52 7.99 -6.07
C VAL A 57 -2.87 7.44 -5.58
N ALA A 58 -2.86 6.28 -4.93
CA ALA A 58 -4.07 5.66 -4.37
C ALA A 58 -4.75 6.55 -3.33
N ALA A 59 -3.96 7.14 -2.43
CA ALA A 59 -4.48 8.02 -1.40
C ALA A 59 -4.93 9.37 -1.96
N THR A 60 -4.10 10.05 -2.76
CA THR A 60 -4.40 11.37 -3.29
C THR A 60 -5.60 11.37 -4.24
N SER A 61 -5.74 10.35 -5.11
CA SER A 61 -6.87 10.29 -6.04
C SER A 61 -8.22 10.05 -5.35
N ARG A 62 -8.19 9.54 -4.11
CA ARG A 62 -9.37 9.24 -3.28
C ARG A 62 -9.52 10.19 -2.08
N LYS A 63 -8.62 11.17 -1.93
CA LYS A 63 -8.57 12.11 -0.79
C LYS A 63 -8.49 11.40 0.57
N LEU A 64 -7.67 10.35 0.63
CA LEU A 64 -7.40 9.60 1.85
C LEU A 64 -6.11 10.10 2.50
N GLU A 65 -5.99 9.88 3.80
CA GLU A 65 -4.76 10.13 4.55
C GLU A 65 -3.85 8.90 4.46
N LEU A 66 -2.57 9.11 4.15
CA LEU A 66 -1.55 8.07 4.23
C LEU A 66 -1.04 7.97 5.66
N VAL A 67 -1.22 6.82 6.28
CA VAL A 67 -0.69 6.52 7.61
C VAL A 67 0.35 5.42 7.46
N GLY A 68 1.60 5.74 7.76
CA GLY A 68 2.73 4.82 7.66
C GLY A 68 3.90 5.28 8.51
N PHE A 69 4.90 4.40 8.63
CA PHE A 69 6.18 4.74 9.28
C PHE A 69 7.24 5.19 8.27
N ASP A 70 6.90 5.20 6.98
CA ASP A 70 7.83 5.59 5.94
C ASP A 70 7.93 7.12 5.86
N THR A 71 9.12 7.62 6.15
CA THR A 71 9.43 9.06 6.08
C THR A 71 9.48 9.57 4.64
N ASP A 72 9.46 8.68 3.64
CA ASP A 72 9.44 9.07 2.24
C ASP A 72 8.16 9.82 1.86
N PHE A 73 7.08 9.68 2.64
CA PHE A 73 5.88 10.49 2.47
C PHE A 73 5.97 11.88 3.12
N ASP A 74 6.90 12.13 4.04
CA ASP A 74 7.06 13.45 4.69
C ASP A 74 7.47 14.55 3.69
N ARG A 75 8.07 14.15 2.57
CA ARG A 75 8.48 15.01 1.46
C ARG A 75 7.40 15.18 0.39
N THR A 76 6.26 14.51 0.54
CA THR A 76 5.10 14.72 -0.33
C THR A 76 4.24 15.83 0.27
N GLY A 77 3.88 16.83 -0.54
CA GLY A 77 3.10 17.97 -0.06
C GLY A 77 1.67 17.57 0.38
N PRO A 78 0.95 18.46 1.07
CA PRO A 78 -0.45 18.23 1.43
C PRO A 78 -1.39 18.11 0.21
#